data_AF-A0A0V0VEG7-F1
#
_entry.id   AF-A0A0V0VEG7-F1
#
_cell.length_a   1.000
_cell.length_b   1.000
_cell.length_c   1.000
_cell.angle_alpha   90.00
_cell.angle_beta   90.00
_cell.angle_gamma   90.00
#
_symmetry.space_group_name_H-M   'P 1'
#
loop_
_entity.id
_entity.type
_entity.pdbx_description
1 polymer ?
#
loop_
_entity_poly.entity_id
_entity_poly.type
_entity_poly.pdbx_seq_one_letter_code
_entity_poly.pdbx_strand_id
1 'polypeptide(L)'
;MFEGISEQSTLYIIQNGKLTTKFSKCDIEQLSSILMKMEMMRMSHCRILDRTASKMIRFRFFEVMKYLHFNDNSKAILNRESPSYDQLYKVRPLLEQF
;
A
#
# COMPACT_ATOMS: atom_id res chain seq x y z
N MET A 1 7.33 -0.52 -10.13
CA MET A 1 6.26 -0.91 -9.18
C MET A 1 6.44 -0.31 -7.79
N PHE A 2 7.30 -0.86 -6.92
CA PHE A 2 7.34 -0.53 -5.49
C PHE A 2 7.64 0.94 -5.15
N GLU A 3 8.50 1.60 -5.94
CA GLU A 3 8.75 3.05 -5.78
C GLU A 3 7.45 3.86 -5.94
N GLY A 4 6.72 3.62 -7.04
CA GLY A 4 5.45 4.30 -7.29
C GLY A 4 4.39 4.04 -6.21
N ILE A 5 4.30 2.80 -5.70
CA ILE A 5 3.40 2.48 -4.57
C ILE A 5 3.79 3.28 -3.33
N SER A 6 5.09 3.39 -3.05
CA SER A 6 5.60 4.17 -1.92
C SER A 6 5.26 5.66 -2.05
N GLU A 7 5.43 6.23 -3.24
CA GLU A 7 5.09 7.61 -3.54
C GLU A 7 3.58 7.87 -3.38
N GLN A 8 2.73 7.05 -3.98
CA GLN A 8 1.28 7.22 -3.90
C GLN A 8 0.74 7.04 -2.48
N SER A 9 1.28 6.06 -1.74
CA SER A 9 0.95 5.86 -0.32
C SER A 9 1.37 7.06 0.54
N THR A 10 2.52 7.66 0.25
CA THR A 10 3.00 8.87 0.93
C THR A 10 2.14 10.10 0.58
N LEU A 11 1.77 10.27 -0.70
CA LEU A 11 0.88 11.33 -1.14
C LEU A 11 -0.47 11.27 -0.43
N TYR A 12 -1.05 10.08 -0.31
CA TYR A 12 -2.31 9.88 0.40
C TYR A 12 -2.21 10.25 1.89
N ILE A 13 -1.10 9.95 2.55
CA ILE A 13 -0.85 10.36 3.94
C ILE A 13 -0.85 11.87 4.09
N ILE A 14 -0.13 12.56 3.19
CA ILE A 14 0.00 14.02 3.20
C ILE A 14 -1.38 14.66 3.00
N GLN A 15 -2.17 14.16 2.06
CA GLN A 15 -3.53 14.63 1.79
C GLN A 15 -4.47 14.43 2.99
N ASN A 16 -4.28 13.38 3.79
CA ASN A 16 -5.08 13.10 5.00
C ASN A 16 -4.53 13.74 6.29
N GLY A 17 -3.61 14.70 6.18
CA GLY A 17 -3.17 15.54 7.30
C GLY A 17 -2.18 14.88 8.27
N LYS A 18 -1.62 13.69 7.95
CA LYS A 18 -0.58 13.04 8.76
C LYS A 18 0.81 13.31 8.22
N LEU A 19 1.29 14.54 8.38
CA LEU A 19 2.51 15.04 7.73
C LEU A 19 3.84 14.35 8.11
N THR A 20 3.87 13.46 9.10
CA THR A 20 5.12 12.93 9.68
C THR A 20 5.60 11.61 9.08
N THR A 21 4.74 10.86 8.39
CA THR A 21 5.07 9.49 7.96
C THR A 21 5.27 9.43 6.45
N LYS A 22 6.52 9.31 6.00
CA LYS A 22 6.85 8.99 4.59
C LYS A 22 7.15 7.52 4.46
N PHE A 23 6.69 6.87 3.40
CA PHE A 23 7.08 5.51 3.07
C PHE A 23 8.24 5.48 2.09
N SER A 24 9.05 4.44 2.21
CA SER A 24 10.12 4.11 1.28
C SER A 24 9.77 2.87 0.49
N LYS A 25 10.43 2.67 -0.66
CA LYS A 25 10.40 1.41 -1.40
C LYS A 25 10.67 0.19 -0.50
N CYS A 26 11.63 0.32 0.42
CA CYS A 26 11.98 -0.73 1.37
C CYS A 26 10.81 -1.12 2.28
N ASP A 27 9.96 -0.16 2.68
CA ASP A 27 8.75 -0.46 3.46
C ASP A 27 7.80 -1.38 2.67
N ILE A 28 7.60 -1.09 1.38
CA ILE A 28 6.69 -1.86 0.51
C ILE A 28 7.26 -3.25 0.18
N GLU A 29 8.57 -3.37 -0.04
CA GLU A 29 9.25 -4.65 -0.25
C GLU A 29 9.18 -5.57 0.97
N GLN A 30 9.39 -5.00 2.16
CA GLN A 30 9.25 -5.74 3.41
C GLN A 30 7.82 -6.17 3.65
N LEU A 31 6.84 -5.30 3.36
CA LEU A 31 5.43 -5.66 3.44
C LEU A 31 5.11 -6.85 2.53
N SER A 32 5.51 -6.78 1.26
CA SER A 32 5.31 -7.86 0.28
C SER A 32 5.94 -9.18 0.76
N SER A 33 7.18 -9.11 1.26
CA SER A 33 7.88 -10.27 1.82
C SER A 33 7.15 -10.89 3.02
N ILE A 34 6.58 -10.06 3.90
CA ILE A 34 5.79 -10.51 5.04
C ILE A 34 4.49 -11.18 4.55
N LEU A 35 3.78 -10.58 3.59
CA LEU A 35 2.54 -11.14 3.01
C LEU A 35 2.77 -12.51 2.36
N MET A 36 3.81 -12.63 1.51
CA MET A 36 4.19 -13.91 0.90
C MET A 36 4.51 -14.99 1.94
N LYS A 37 5.24 -14.62 3.01
CA LYS A 37 5.58 -15.55 4.09
C LYS A 37 4.34 -15.98 4.89
N MET A 38 3.37 -15.09 5.08
CA MET A 38 2.10 -15.43 5.72
C MET A 38 1.32 -16.44 4.90
N GLU A 39 1.24 -16.24 3.60
CA GLU A 39 0.54 -17.11 2.66
C GLU A 39 1.18 -18.51 2.60
N MET A 40 2.50 -18.57 2.41
CA MET A 40 3.25 -19.82 2.31
C MET A 40 3.17 -20.67 3.59
N MET A 41 3.21 -20.04 4.76
CA MET A 41 3.20 -20.76 6.05
C MET A 41 1.80 -21.07 6.57
N ARG A 42 0.71 -20.66 5.90
CA ARG A 42 -0.69 -20.77 6.37
C ARG A 42 -0.86 -20.29 7.83
N MET A 43 -0.19 -19.21 8.17
CA MET A 43 -0.12 -18.71 9.55
C MET A 43 -1.13 -17.60 9.79
N SER A 44 -1.69 -17.54 11.00
CA SER A 44 -2.58 -16.45 11.39
C SER A 44 -1.81 -15.13 11.51
N HIS A 45 -2.42 -14.02 11.07
CA HIS A 45 -1.86 -12.66 11.03
C HIS A 45 -1.09 -12.27 12.32
N CYS A 46 -1.59 -12.67 13.49
CA CYS A 46 -0.97 -12.35 14.78
C CYS A 46 0.36 -13.08 15.04
N ARG A 47 0.49 -14.36 14.64
CA ARG A 47 1.66 -15.19 15.01
C ARG A 47 2.92 -14.83 14.23
N ILE A 48 2.77 -14.25 13.04
CA ILE A 48 3.90 -13.82 12.20
C ILE A 48 4.40 -12.44 12.59
N LEU A 49 3.54 -11.51 13.01
CA LEU A 49 3.99 -10.23 13.54
C LEU A 49 4.92 -10.41 14.75
N ASP A 50 4.68 -11.43 15.57
CA ASP A 50 5.54 -11.74 16.72
C ASP A 50 6.96 -12.20 16.32
N ARG A 51 7.09 -13.01 15.26
CA ARG A 51 8.38 -13.57 14.79
C ARG A 51 9.07 -12.76 13.69
N THR A 52 8.33 -11.93 12.95
CA THR A 52 8.83 -11.20 11.77
C THR A 52 9.07 -9.71 12.07
N ALA A 53 8.76 -9.27 13.29
CA ALA A 53 9.11 -7.97 13.85
C ALA A 53 10.62 -7.64 13.80
N SER A 54 11.49 -8.56 13.36
CA SER A 54 12.90 -8.29 13.13
C SER A 54 13.19 -7.48 11.86
N LYS A 55 12.27 -7.40 10.88
CA LYS A 55 12.49 -6.64 9.63
C LYS A 55 11.79 -5.28 9.65
N MET A 56 10.52 -5.25 10.02
CA MET A 56 9.71 -4.03 10.14
C MET A 56 9.11 -3.93 11.54
N ILE A 57 9.18 -2.75 12.16
CA ILE A 57 8.51 -2.49 13.45
C ILE A 57 7.00 -2.71 13.27
N ARG A 58 6.33 -3.41 14.20
CA ARG A 58 4.90 -3.74 14.09
C ARG A 58 4.01 -2.54 13.81
N PHE A 59 4.28 -1.41 14.47
CA PHE A 59 3.58 -0.16 14.25
C PHE A 59 3.69 0.30 12.78
N ARG A 60 4.91 0.24 12.22
CA ARG A 60 5.18 0.58 10.83
C ARG A 60 4.45 -0.32 9.85
N PHE A 61 4.37 -1.62 10.12
CA PHE A 61 3.58 -2.55 9.30
C PHE A 61 2.11 -2.14 9.22
N PHE A 62 1.48 -1.84 10.35
CA PHE A 62 0.08 -1.40 10.37
C PHE A 62 -0.11 -0.03 9.70
N GLU A 63 0.85 0.89 9.84
CA GLU A 63 0.81 2.17 9.13
C GLU A 63 0.88 1.97 7.61
N VAL A 64 1.84 1.18 7.11
CA VAL A 64 1.97 0.90 5.68
C VAL A 64 0.70 0.23 5.16
N MET A 65 0.16 -0.78 5.86
CA MET A 65 -1.10 -1.43 5.48
C MET A 65 -2.29 -0.46 5.45
N LYS A 66 -2.38 0.46 6.41
CA LYS A 66 -3.49 1.41 6.53
C LYS A 66 -3.48 2.45 5.40
N TYR A 67 -2.30 2.87 4.97
CA TYR A 67 -2.13 3.98 4.04
C TYR A 67 -1.71 3.56 2.63
N LEU A 68 -1.60 2.25 2.38
CA LEU A 68 -1.26 1.69 1.08
C LEU A 68 -2.20 2.21 -0.02
N HIS A 69 -1.63 2.95 -0.98
CA HIS A 69 -2.31 3.49 -2.15
C HIS A 69 -1.48 3.24 -3.40
N PHE A 70 -2.18 2.99 -4.50
CA PHE A 70 -1.54 2.69 -5.80
C PHE A 70 -1.77 3.79 -6.83
N ASN A 71 -2.69 4.73 -6.57
CA ASN A 71 -3.01 5.83 -7.47
C ASN A 71 -3.39 7.10 -6.70
N ASP A 72 -3.33 8.24 -7.37
CA ASP A 72 -3.62 9.56 -6.82
C ASP A 72 -5.14 9.80 -6.79
N ASN A 73 -5.74 9.68 -5.61
CA ASN A 73 -7.17 9.85 -5.43
C ASN A 73 -7.68 11.25 -5.84
N SER A 74 -6.82 12.28 -5.87
CA SER A 74 -7.22 13.63 -6.28
C SER A 74 -7.57 13.74 -7.77
N LYS A 75 -7.08 12.79 -8.57
CA LYS A 75 -7.31 12.73 -10.02
C LYS A 75 -8.41 11.73 -10.40
N ALA A 76 -9.04 11.08 -9.42
CA ALA A 76 -10.10 10.11 -9.67
C ALA A 76 -11.36 10.80 -10.19
N ILE A 77 -11.86 10.34 -11.35
CA ILE A 77 -13.16 10.78 -11.86
C ILE A 77 -14.25 10.12 -11.02
N LEU A 78 -15.05 10.93 -10.33
CA LEU A 78 -16.12 10.45 -9.44
C LEU A 78 -17.46 10.24 -10.16
N ASN A 79 -17.69 10.95 -11.27
CA ASN A 79 -18.91 10.82 -12.05
C ASN A 79 -18.88 9.52 -12.86
N ARG A 80 -19.77 8.58 -12.51
CA ARG A 80 -19.89 7.27 -13.16
C ARG A 80 -20.45 7.32 -14.58
N GLU A 81 -21.13 8.40 -14.94
CA GLU A 81 -21.69 8.61 -16.28
C GLU A 81 -20.65 9.18 -17.25
N SER A 82 -19.48 9.60 -16.75
CA SER A 82 -18.41 10.07 -17.60
C SER A 82 -17.87 8.92 -18.46
N PRO A 83 -17.68 9.11 -19.78
CA PRO A 83 -17.05 8.10 -20.63
C PRO A 83 -15.60 7.79 -20.20
N SER A 84 -14.97 8.70 -19.46
CA SER A 84 -13.62 8.54 -18.92
C SER A 84 -13.62 7.92 -17.52
N TYR A 85 -14.78 7.57 -16.96
CA TYR A 85 -14.88 6.94 -15.65
C TYR A 85 -14.20 5.56 -15.67
N ASP A 86 -13.18 5.41 -14.83
CA ASP A 86 -12.49 4.15 -14.65
C ASP A 86 -12.89 3.49 -13.32
N GLN A 87 -13.64 2.39 -13.40
CA GLN A 87 -14.06 1.62 -12.23
C GLN A 87 -12.86 1.02 -11.45
N LEU A 88 -11.75 0.71 -12.15
CA LEU A 88 -10.55 0.12 -11.55
C LEU A 88 -9.46 1.17 -11.30
N TYR A 89 -9.78 2.46 -11.38
CA TYR A 89 -8.82 3.56 -11.27
C TYR A 89 -7.81 3.39 -10.12
N LYS A 90 -8.28 2.99 -8.94
CA LYS A 90 -7.46 2.83 -7.74
C LYS A 90 -6.36 1.78 -7.85
N VAL A 91 -6.54 0.78 -8.72
CA VAL A 91 -5.57 -0.32 -8.93
C VAL A 91 -5.02 -0.35 -10.35
N ARG A 92 -5.51 0.54 -11.24
CA ARG A 92 -5.11 0.65 -12.65
C ARG A 92 -3.58 0.62 -12.84
N PRO A 93 -2.77 1.38 -12.06
CA PRO A 93 -1.32 1.37 -12.24
C PRO A 93 -0.67 0.02 -11.95
N LEU A 94 -1.32 -0.87 -11.19
CA LEU A 94 -0.83 -2.24 -10.97
C LEU A 94 -1.19 -3.16 -12.14
N LEU A 95 -2.38 -3.00 -12.70
CA LEU A 95 -2.86 -3.83 -13.81
C LEU A 95 -2.08 -3.59 -15.10
N GLU A 96 -1.64 -2.35 -15.33
CA GLU A 96 -0.83 -1.97 -16.49
C GLU A 96 0.63 -2.45 -16.41
N GLN A 97 1.03 -3.07 -15.30
CA GLN A 97 2.37 -3.62 -15.10
C GLN A 97 2.46 -5.13 -15.40
N PHE A 98 1.36 -5.76 -15.81
CA PHE A 98 1.26 -7.17 -16.21
C PHE A 98 0.77 -7.28 -17.66
#